data_AF-A0A421JIM6-F1
#
_entry.id   AF-A0A421JIM6-F1
#
_cell.length_a   1.000
_cell.length_b   1.000
_cell.length_c   1.000
_cell.angle_alpha   90.00
_cell.angle_beta   90.00
_cell.angle_gamma   90.00
#
_symmetry.space_group_name_H-M   'P 1'
#
loop_
_entity.id
_entity.type
_entity.pdbx_description
1 polymer ?
#
loop_
_entity_poly.entity_id
_entity_poly.type
_entity_poly.pdbx_seq_one_letter_code
_entity_poly.pdbx_strand_id
1 'polypeptide(L)'
;METSTYLVKHIVLYIENPNAYSQYCYSQSVQKFFVARVDVDSSNRAMFEKQFARIHKITQLRVQNDFSFKYDFLFCSSLKELYITNSKNCVTDTYRLIGTLKETLTLLYIDDNGVKDIIDHFNKWKISGLKLKKLALRVPELSLERMNEVFVLDEIVSFELHFYNDVSPYKSLKRLCSSMKKLRSINISWCNFSFEKVMQQLLGLRLYKIRLENYGREEREITAPEVESLLQGHDLVTLFGISNGIISTGEILHSERSLGSPELTPAVQNFYENFNKKKFPKIQIVCINNLMCFM
;
A
#
# COMPACT_ATOMS: atom_id res chain seq x y z
N MET A 1 -32.19 25.02 -15.74
CA MET A 1 -30.72 24.93 -15.88
C MET A 1 -30.24 23.93 -14.85
N GLU A 2 -30.11 22.67 -15.26
CA GLU A 2 -29.48 21.63 -14.45
C GLU A 2 -27.98 21.92 -14.43
N THR A 3 -27.47 22.41 -13.32
CA THR A 3 -26.04 22.52 -13.11
C THR A 3 -25.48 21.12 -12.95
N SER A 4 -24.77 20.68 -13.98
CA SER A 4 -23.89 19.51 -13.98
C SER A 4 -23.07 19.47 -12.70
N THR A 5 -23.46 18.61 -11.77
CA THR A 5 -22.72 18.33 -10.53
C THR A 5 -21.39 17.72 -10.92
N TYR A 6 -20.31 18.51 -10.87
CA TYR A 6 -18.95 18.02 -11.05
C TYR A 6 -18.70 16.87 -10.06
N LEU A 7 -18.49 15.67 -10.59
CA LEU A 7 -18.27 14.44 -9.84
C LEU A 7 -16.83 14.42 -9.31
N VAL A 8 -16.53 15.32 -8.36
CA VAL A 8 -15.26 15.33 -7.64
C VAL A 8 -15.27 14.16 -6.65
N LYS A 9 -14.62 13.05 -7.02
CA LYS A 9 -14.56 11.82 -6.21
C LYS A 9 -13.52 11.90 -5.07
N HIS A 10 -12.51 12.77 -5.19
CA HIS A 10 -11.37 12.86 -4.27
C HIS A 10 -11.00 14.33 -4.05
N ILE A 11 -10.88 14.78 -2.81
CA ILE A 11 -10.33 16.09 -2.45
C ILE A 11 -9.24 15.86 -1.41
N VAL A 12 -8.00 15.84 -1.89
CA VAL A 12 -6.84 15.79 -1.01
C VAL A 12 -6.59 17.19 -0.46
N LEU A 13 -6.74 17.38 0.85
CA LEU A 13 -6.45 18.66 1.51
C LEU A 13 -5.12 18.54 2.23
N TYR A 14 -4.05 18.75 1.47
CA TYR A 14 -2.70 18.88 2.00
C TYR A 14 -2.44 20.32 2.43
N ILE A 15 -2.19 20.55 3.72
CA ILE A 15 -1.93 21.88 4.27
C ILE A 15 -0.63 21.81 5.08
N GLU A 16 0.47 22.22 4.45
CA GLU A 16 1.79 22.22 5.07
C GLU A 16 1.90 23.21 6.25
N ASN A 17 1.24 24.38 6.12
CA ASN A 17 1.25 25.44 7.13
C ASN A 17 -0.18 25.93 7.42
N PRO A 18 -0.91 25.30 8.37
CA PRO A 18 -2.30 25.62 8.62
C PRO A 18 -2.50 26.99 9.25
N ASN A 19 -3.53 27.70 8.79
CA ASN A 19 -3.92 29.03 9.28
C ASN A 19 -5.47 29.18 9.25
N ALA A 20 -5.99 30.36 9.59
CA ALA A 20 -7.45 30.57 9.60
C ALA A 20 -8.12 30.33 8.23
N TYR A 21 -7.42 30.63 7.13
CA TYR A 21 -7.92 30.40 5.77
C TYR A 21 -7.94 28.92 5.39
N SER A 22 -7.00 28.12 5.89
CA SER A 22 -6.97 26.69 5.62
C SER A 22 -8.20 25.97 6.21
N GLN A 23 -8.68 26.41 7.38
CA GLN A 23 -9.93 25.94 7.98
C GLN A 23 -11.16 26.30 7.12
N TYR A 24 -11.16 27.49 6.51
CA TYR A 24 -12.23 27.96 5.64
C TYR A 24 -12.30 27.13 4.35
N CYS A 25 -11.17 26.94 3.67
CA CYS A 25 -11.09 26.11 2.47
C CYS A 25 -11.54 24.67 2.73
N TYR A 26 -11.11 24.08 3.86
CA TYR A 26 -11.56 22.75 4.27
C TYR A 26 -13.08 22.71 4.51
N SER A 27 -13.61 23.68 5.26
CA SER A 27 -15.04 23.72 5.58
C SER A 27 -15.91 23.89 4.33
N GLN A 28 -15.49 24.73 3.38
CA GLN A 28 -16.17 24.92 2.10
C GLN A 28 -16.16 23.65 1.25
N SER A 29 -15.00 22.98 1.14
CA SER A 29 -14.89 21.74 0.36
C SER A 29 -15.74 20.61 0.96
N VAL A 30 -15.72 20.43 2.29
CA VAL A 30 -16.53 19.41 2.96
C VAL A 30 -18.04 19.69 2.89
N GLN A 31 -18.44 20.97 2.87
CA GLN A 31 -19.85 21.34 2.71
C GLN A 31 -20.36 21.14 1.28
N LYS A 32 -19.52 21.42 0.28
CA LYS A 32 -19.92 21.34 -1.14
C LYS A 32 -19.79 19.94 -1.74
N PHE A 33 -18.89 19.10 -1.24
CA PHE A 33 -18.60 17.79 -1.83
C PHE A 33 -18.92 16.65 -0.86
N PHE A 34 -20.17 16.20 -0.88
CA PHE A 34 -20.73 15.16 0.01
C PHE A 34 -20.07 13.77 -0.12
N VAL A 35 -19.38 13.50 -1.24
CA VAL A 35 -18.77 12.20 -1.57
C VAL A 35 -17.22 12.27 -1.59
N ALA A 36 -16.64 13.42 -1.26
CA ALA A 36 -15.21 13.60 -1.38
C ALA A 36 -14.45 12.75 -0.35
N ARG A 37 -13.49 11.94 -0.83
CA ARG A 37 -12.40 11.46 0.03
C ARG A 37 -11.63 12.67 0.52
N VAL A 38 -11.63 12.92 1.82
CA VAL A 38 -10.86 14.00 2.43
C VAL A 38 -9.62 13.40 3.07
N ASP A 39 -8.48 13.56 2.40
CA ASP A 39 -7.20 13.21 3.00
C ASP A 39 -6.82 14.27 4.02
N VAL A 40 -6.67 13.82 5.27
CA VAL A 40 -6.09 14.59 6.37
C VAL A 40 -4.63 14.18 6.47
N ASP A 41 -3.75 15.02 5.94
CA ASP A 41 -2.31 14.88 6.09
C ASP A 41 -1.81 16.17 6.76
N SER A 42 -1.71 16.14 8.09
CA SER A 42 -1.27 17.30 8.87
C SER A 42 -0.29 16.89 9.95
N SER A 43 0.90 17.48 9.90
CA SER A 43 1.88 17.47 10.98
C SER A 43 1.44 18.31 12.19
N ASN A 44 0.32 19.05 12.08
CA ASN A 44 -0.20 19.92 13.13
C ASN A 44 -1.40 19.29 13.86
N ARG A 45 -1.22 19.02 15.16
CA ARG A 45 -2.24 18.42 16.04
C ARG A 45 -3.60 19.14 16.02
N ALA A 46 -3.60 20.47 16.09
CA ALA A 46 -4.84 21.24 16.20
C ALA A 46 -5.66 21.20 14.90
N MET A 47 -4.98 21.11 13.75
CA MET A 47 -5.65 20.98 12.45
C MET A 47 -6.23 19.58 12.29
N PHE A 48 -5.46 18.54 12.64
CA PHE A 48 -5.97 17.16 12.67
C PHE A 48 -7.22 17.07 13.53
N GLU A 49 -7.20 17.56 14.78
CA GLU A 49 -8.36 17.51 15.69
C GLU A 49 -9.60 18.21 15.07
N LYS A 50 -9.42 19.34 14.38
CA LYS A 50 -10.53 20.06 13.71
C LYS A 50 -11.09 19.32 12.48
N GLN A 51 -10.24 18.65 11.71
CA GLN A 51 -10.65 17.85 10.55
C GLN A 51 -11.33 16.56 11.02
N PHE A 52 -10.75 15.95 12.05
CA PHE A 52 -11.18 14.71 12.66
C PHE A 52 -12.52 14.84 13.41
N ALA A 53 -12.81 15.99 14.03
CA ALA A 53 -14.12 16.27 14.65
C ALA A 53 -15.31 16.15 13.67
N ARG A 54 -15.06 16.04 12.35
CA ARG A 54 -16.08 15.90 11.30
C ARG A 54 -16.01 14.52 10.60
N ILE A 55 -15.51 13.51 11.30
CA ILE A 55 -15.22 12.14 10.81
C ILE A 55 -16.38 11.40 10.14
N HIS A 56 -17.63 11.73 10.45
CA HIS A 56 -18.82 11.09 9.86
C HIS A 56 -18.96 11.24 8.32
N LYS A 57 -18.09 12.03 7.69
CA LYS A 57 -18.00 12.20 6.23
C LYS A 57 -16.70 11.69 5.62
N ILE A 58 -15.79 11.15 6.43
CA ILE A 58 -14.46 10.74 5.98
C ILE A 58 -14.50 9.25 5.62
N THR A 59 -14.09 8.92 4.40
CA THR A 59 -13.97 7.54 3.91
C THR A 59 -12.54 6.99 3.95
N GLN A 60 -11.56 7.88 4.05
CA GLN A 60 -10.13 7.58 4.06
C GLN A 60 -9.44 8.44 5.13
N LEU A 61 -8.65 7.82 6.00
CA LEU A 61 -7.89 8.51 7.03
C LEU A 61 -6.41 8.14 6.90
N ARG A 62 -5.55 9.16 6.92
CA ARG A 62 -4.10 8.98 7.02
C ARG A 62 -3.66 9.53 8.37
N VAL A 63 -2.91 8.72 9.10
CA VAL A 63 -2.35 9.07 10.40
C VAL A 63 -0.85 9.00 10.27
N GLN A 64 -0.19 10.15 10.36
CA GLN A 64 1.25 10.26 10.34
C GLN A 64 1.76 10.73 11.71
N ASN A 65 2.96 10.27 12.11
CA ASN A 65 3.64 10.69 13.33
C ASN A 65 2.92 10.31 14.64
N ASP A 66 3.43 10.83 15.77
CA ASP A 66 2.96 10.61 17.14
C ASP A 66 1.59 11.28 17.43
N PHE A 67 0.52 10.77 16.81
CA PHE A 67 -0.82 11.24 17.12
C PHE A 67 -1.44 10.47 18.29
N SER A 68 -1.82 11.19 19.36
CA SER A 68 -2.60 10.66 20.49
C SER A 68 -4.07 11.07 20.36
N PHE A 69 -4.96 10.08 20.38
CA PHE A 69 -6.40 10.32 20.31
C PHE A 69 -6.94 10.55 21.72
N LYS A 70 -7.27 11.81 22.02
CA LYS A 70 -7.77 12.22 23.35
C LYS A 70 -9.18 11.72 23.69
N TYR A 71 -9.91 11.15 22.73
CA TYR A 71 -11.32 10.81 22.88
C TYR A 71 -11.56 9.35 22.51
N ASP A 72 -12.45 8.70 23.25
CA ASP A 72 -13.00 7.40 22.87
C ASP A 72 -13.75 7.57 21.54
N PHE A 73 -13.27 6.88 20.51
CA PHE A 73 -13.85 6.98 19.18
C PHE A 73 -15.28 6.43 19.20
N LEU A 74 -16.24 7.32 18.93
CA LEU A 74 -17.58 6.92 18.54
C LEU A 74 -17.52 6.27 17.16
N PHE A 75 -18.27 5.18 16.99
CA PHE A 75 -18.35 4.35 15.80
C PHE A 75 -18.40 5.16 14.50
N CYS A 76 -17.38 5.05 13.65
CA CYS A 76 -17.27 5.80 12.39
C CYS A 76 -17.57 4.89 11.20
N SER A 77 -18.87 4.76 10.87
CA SER A 77 -19.34 3.86 9.80
C SER A 77 -18.91 4.26 8.39
N SER A 78 -18.52 5.52 8.18
CA SER A 78 -18.11 6.03 6.87
C SER A 78 -16.68 5.64 6.47
N LEU A 79 -15.81 5.38 7.45
CA LEU A 79 -14.38 5.21 7.24
C LEU A 79 -14.06 3.79 6.75
N LYS A 80 -13.48 3.70 5.55
CA LYS A 80 -13.21 2.44 4.83
C LYS A 80 -11.73 2.18 4.58
N GLU A 81 -10.91 3.22 4.60
CA GLU A 81 -9.49 3.14 4.26
C GLU A 81 -8.68 3.82 5.36
N LEU A 82 -7.70 3.11 5.91
CA LEU A 82 -6.83 3.62 6.97
C LEU A 82 -5.37 3.43 6.59
N TYR A 83 -4.62 4.53 6.67
CA TYR A 83 -3.18 4.57 6.44
C TYR A 83 -2.50 5.03 7.72
N ILE A 84 -1.52 4.27 8.20
CA ILE A 84 -0.71 4.57 9.38
C ILE A 84 0.75 4.59 8.92
N THR A 85 1.43 5.72 9.11
CA THR A 85 2.84 5.90 8.69
C THR A 85 3.67 6.55 9.80
N ASN A 86 4.91 6.11 9.99
CA ASN A 86 5.89 6.77 10.88
C ASN A 86 5.39 6.93 12.34
N SER A 87 4.82 5.90 12.96
CA SER A 87 4.43 5.86 14.39
C SER A 87 5.64 5.75 15.34
N LYS A 88 6.71 6.48 15.04
CA LYS A 88 7.95 6.52 15.84
C LYS A 88 7.65 7.12 17.21
N ASN A 89 7.35 6.25 18.20
CA ASN A 89 7.28 6.48 19.66
C ASN A 89 5.90 6.44 20.33
N CYS A 90 4.78 6.24 19.61
CA CYS A 90 3.46 6.10 20.26
C CYS A 90 2.93 4.67 20.24
N VAL A 91 3.35 3.90 21.25
CA VAL A 91 2.61 2.74 21.74
C VAL A 91 1.34 3.28 22.42
N THR A 92 0.22 3.45 21.72
CA THR A 92 -1.11 2.96 22.19
C THR A 92 -2.30 3.26 21.28
N ASP A 93 -2.51 4.50 20.82
CA ASP A 93 -3.87 4.89 20.39
C ASP A 93 -4.18 4.63 18.91
N THR A 94 -3.19 4.70 18.02
CA THR A 94 -3.44 4.56 16.57
C THR A 94 -3.88 3.16 16.19
N TYR A 95 -3.33 2.13 16.81
CA TYR A 95 -3.77 0.75 16.57
C TYR A 95 -5.15 0.49 17.18
N ARG A 96 -5.51 1.14 18.29
CA ARG A 96 -6.86 1.05 18.89
C ARG A 96 -7.96 1.47 17.91
N LEU A 97 -7.67 2.43 17.03
CA LEU A 97 -8.59 2.84 15.97
C LEU A 97 -8.98 1.67 15.06
N ILE A 98 -8.04 0.78 14.73
CA ILE A 98 -8.30 -0.37 13.86
C ILE A 98 -9.37 -1.27 14.46
N GLY A 99 -9.32 -1.51 15.77
CA GLY A 99 -10.34 -2.27 16.49
C GLY A 99 -11.73 -1.64 16.38
N THR A 100 -11.82 -0.31 16.50
CA THR A 100 -13.10 0.42 16.39
C THR A 100 -13.67 0.47 14.96
N LEU A 101 -12.82 0.34 13.94
CA LEU A 101 -13.19 0.41 12.52
C LEU A 101 -13.31 -0.97 11.86
N LYS A 102 -13.11 -2.05 12.62
CA LYS A 102 -13.01 -3.42 12.09
C LYS A 102 -14.11 -3.79 11.10
N GLU A 103 -15.36 -3.40 11.37
CA GLU A 103 -16.52 -3.78 10.55
C GLU A 103 -16.65 -2.95 9.26
N THR A 104 -15.99 -1.79 9.17
CA THR A 104 -16.10 -0.87 8.02
C THR A 104 -14.83 -0.82 7.17
N LEU A 105 -13.70 -1.21 7.75
CA LEU A 105 -12.39 -1.15 7.10
C LEU A 105 -12.30 -2.14 5.95
N THR A 106 -11.91 -1.64 4.78
CA THR A 106 -11.68 -2.43 3.55
C THR A 106 -10.24 -2.34 3.06
N LEU A 107 -9.51 -1.30 3.48
CA LEU A 107 -8.08 -1.10 3.24
C LEU A 107 -7.38 -0.75 4.54
N LEU A 108 -6.28 -1.46 4.83
CA LEU A 108 -5.31 -1.08 5.85
C LEU A 108 -3.92 -0.98 5.23
N TYR A 109 -3.27 0.16 5.44
CA TYR A 109 -1.87 0.39 5.11
C TYR A 109 -1.12 0.75 6.38
N ILE A 110 -0.07 0.01 6.71
CA ILE A 110 0.82 0.28 7.84
C ILE A 110 2.25 0.36 7.30
N ASP A 111 2.91 1.46 7.63
CA ASP A 111 4.32 1.72 7.38
C ASP A 111 4.97 2.17 8.68
N ASP A 112 5.50 1.19 9.40
CA ASP A 112 6.02 1.36 10.75
C ASP A 112 7.35 0.64 10.86
N ASN A 113 8.44 1.40 10.97
CA ASN A 113 9.79 0.87 11.12
C ASN A 113 10.24 0.66 12.57
N GLY A 114 9.40 1.02 13.55
CA GLY A 114 9.70 0.88 14.98
C GLY A 114 9.14 -0.41 15.60
N VAL A 115 8.07 -0.95 15.03
CA VAL A 115 7.41 -2.16 15.54
C VAL A 115 8.06 -3.42 14.97
N LYS A 116 8.77 -4.18 15.83
CA LYS A 116 9.46 -5.41 15.39
C LYS A 116 8.51 -6.50 14.86
N ASP A 117 7.44 -6.84 15.58
CA ASP A 117 6.36 -7.71 15.09
C ASP A 117 5.01 -7.02 15.27
N ILE A 118 4.35 -6.74 14.14
CA ILE A 118 3.08 -6.05 14.10
C ILE A 118 1.92 -6.93 14.60
N ILE A 119 2.04 -8.26 14.52
CA ILE A 119 1.01 -9.20 15.00
C ILE A 119 0.88 -9.12 16.52
N ASP A 120 2.01 -9.02 17.23
CA ASP A 120 1.99 -8.88 18.68
C ASP A 120 1.34 -7.57 19.12
N HIS A 121 1.49 -6.50 18.32
CA HIS A 121 0.79 -5.24 18.55
C HIS A 121 -0.72 -5.38 18.35
N PHE A 122 -1.17 -6.05 17.29
CA PHE A 122 -2.58 -6.34 17.09
C PHE A 122 -3.17 -7.16 18.26
N ASN A 123 -2.44 -8.18 18.72
CA ASN A 123 -2.85 -9.03 19.82
C ASN A 123 -2.94 -8.27 21.15
N LYS A 124 -2.00 -7.36 21.44
CA LYS A 124 -2.06 -6.46 22.61
C LYS A 124 -3.36 -5.66 22.65
N TRP A 125 -3.84 -5.23 21.49
CA TRP A 125 -5.09 -4.48 21.34
C TRP A 125 -6.32 -5.34 21.08
N LYS A 126 -6.19 -6.67 21.15
CA LYS A 126 -7.25 -7.65 20.87
C LYS A 126 -7.87 -7.48 19.48
N ILE A 127 -7.09 -7.04 18.51
CA ILE A 127 -7.52 -6.84 17.12
C ILE A 127 -7.41 -8.18 16.40
N SER A 128 -8.53 -8.69 15.91
CA SER A 128 -8.61 -9.96 15.19
C SER A 128 -9.78 -9.98 14.21
N GLY A 129 -9.76 -10.90 13.25
CA GLY A 129 -10.85 -11.10 12.28
C GLY A 129 -11.11 -9.90 11.37
N LEU A 130 -10.10 -9.11 11.02
CA LEU A 130 -10.22 -7.99 10.08
C LEU A 130 -10.50 -8.51 8.67
N LYS A 131 -11.62 -8.07 8.06
CA LYS A 131 -12.04 -8.46 6.71
C LYS A 131 -11.64 -7.37 5.70
N LEU A 132 -10.41 -7.45 5.20
CA LEU A 132 -9.85 -6.44 4.30
C LEU A 132 -9.83 -6.93 2.85
N LYS A 133 -10.07 -6.02 1.91
CA LYS A 133 -9.83 -6.25 0.49
C LYS A 133 -8.40 -5.90 0.09
N LYS A 134 -7.80 -4.92 0.75
CA LYS A 134 -6.44 -4.43 0.49
C LYS A 134 -5.66 -4.35 1.80
N LEU A 135 -4.47 -4.92 1.82
CA LEU A 135 -3.58 -4.89 2.97
C LEU A 135 -2.17 -4.56 2.53
N ALA A 136 -1.56 -3.53 3.14
CA ALA A 136 -0.17 -3.20 2.97
C ALA A 136 0.53 -3.17 4.33
N LEU A 137 1.61 -3.93 4.47
CA LEU A 137 2.43 -3.97 5.68
C LEU A 137 3.89 -3.72 5.28
N ARG A 138 4.42 -2.58 5.72
CA ARG A 138 5.84 -2.21 5.58
C ARG A 138 6.41 -2.11 6.99
N VAL A 139 7.15 -3.14 7.38
CA VAL A 139 7.58 -3.37 8.77
C VAL A 139 8.98 -3.95 8.79
N PRO A 140 9.72 -3.91 9.91
CA PRO A 140 11.01 -4.59 10.04
C PRO A 140 10.88 -6.10 9.86
N GLU A 141 9.96 -6.73 10.59
CA GLU A 141 9.74 -8.18 10.58
C GLU A 141 8.23 -8.50 10.74
N LEU A 142 7.81 -9.69 10.29
CA LEU A 142 6.44 -10.18 10.39
C LEU A 142 6.41 -11.69 10.36
N SER A 143 5.76 -12.31 11.35
CA SER A 143 5.46 -13.74 11.28
C SER A 143 4.30 -14.00 10.32
N LEU A 144 4.61 -14.31 9.06
CA LEU A 144 3.61 -14.58 8.02
C LEU A 144 2.64 -15.72 8.38
N GLU A 145 3.07 -16.67 9.21
CA GLU A 145 2.24 -17.81 9.63
C GLU A 145 1.15 -17.43 10.62
N ARG A 146 1.31 -16.28 11.30
CA ARG A 146 0.38 -15.77 12.30
C ARG A 146 -0.58 -14.73 11.74
N MET A 147 -0.51 -14.43 10.44
CA MET A 147 -1.37 -13.42 9.80
C MET A 147 -2.86 -13.73 9.95
N ASN A 148 -3.24 -15.01 10.03
CA ASN A 148 -4.62 -15.44 10.26
C ASN A 148 -5.12 -15.22 11.70
N GLU A 149 -4.24 -14.91 12.67
CA GLU A 149 -4.66 -14.46 14.01
C GLU A 149 -5.41 -13.12 13.91
N VAL A 150 -5.00 -12.27 12.96
CA VAL A 150 -5.49 -10.90 12.82
C VAL A 150 -6.44 -10.72 11.64
N PHE A 151 -6.14 -11.34 10.50
CA PHE A 151 -6.82 -11.08 9.23
C PHE A 151 -7.62 -12.28 8.73
N VAL A 152 -8.78 -12.00 8.15
CA VAL A 152 -9.52 -12.97 7.34
C VAL A 152 -8.91 -12.99 5.95
N LEU A 153 -7.96 -13.90 5.72
CA LEU A 153 -7.07 -13.87 4.55
C LEU A 153 -7.77 -14.11 3.21
N ASP A 154 -8.88 -14.83 3.18
CA ASP A 154 -9.57 -15.19 1.93
C ASP A 154 -10.29 -14.00 1.27
N GLU A 155 -10.50 -12.90 2.00
CA GLU A 155 -11.07 -11.65 1.49
C GLU A 155 -10.04 -10.75 0.78
N ILE A 156 -8.75 -10.97 1.01
CA ILE A 156 -7.69 -10.09 0.52
C ILE A 156 -7.52 -10.28 -1.00
N VAL A 157 -7.69 -9.17 -1.73
CA VAL A 157 -7.54 -9.10 -3.19
C VAL A 157 -6.20 -8.49 -3.59
N SER A 158 -5.69 -7.54 -2.79
CA SER A 158 -4.41 -6.87 -3.01
C SER A 158 -3.57 -6.93 -1.73
N PHE A 159 -2.34 -7.43 -1.85
CA PHE A 159 -1.42 -7.56 -0.74
C PHE A 159 -0.08 -6.90 -1.05
N GLU A 160 0.39 -6.02 -0.17
CA GLU A 160 1.71 -5.40 -0.24
C GLU A 160 2.49 -5.76 1.03
N LEU A 161 3.72 -6.25 0.85
CA LEU A 161 4.56 -6.70 1.94
C LEU A 161 5.99 -6.18 1.75
N HIS A 162 6.47 -5.41 2.73
CA HIS A 162 7.80 -4.83 2.73
C HIS A 162 8.53 -5.09 4.05
N PHE A 163 9.82 -5.44 3.99
CA PHE A 163 10.62 -5.84 5.16
C PHE A 163 11.88 -5.02 5.39
N TYR A 164 11.85 -4.01 6.26
CA TYR A 164 13.02 -3.15 6.47
C TYR A 164 14.29 -3.92 6.90
N ASN A 165 14.15 -5.08 7.54
CA ASN A 165 15.27 -5.95 7.91
C ASN A 165 15.55 -7.02 6.85
N ASP A 166 16.79 -7.53 6.86
CA ASP A 166 17.17 -8.69 6.05
C ASP A 166 16.50 -9.97 6.58
N VAL A 167 15.44 -10.39 5.91
CA VAL A 167 14.64 -11.58 6.26
C VAL A 167 14.44 -12.46 5.03
N SER A 168 14.25 -13.76 5.25
CA SER A 168 14.05 -14.75 4.18
C SER A 168 12.79 -15.62 4.37
N PRO A 169 11.58 -15.06 4.30
CA PRO A 169 10.33 -15.75 4.67
C PRO A 169 9.72 -16.58 3.52
N TYR A 170 10.52 -17.10 2.58
CA TYR A 170 10.05 -17.76 1.36
C TYR A 170 9.03 -18.88 1.62
N LYS A 171 9.33 -19.81 2.54
CA LYS A 171 8.43 -20.95 2.82
C LYS A 171 7.07 -20.48 3.33
N SER A 172 7.07 -19.50 4.23
CA SER A 172 5.85 -18.97 4.82
C SER A 172 5.05 -18.11 3.83
N LEU A 173 5.70 -17.47 2.85
CA LEU A 173 5.04 -16.71 1.78
C LEU A 173 4.09 -17.61 0.96
N LYS A 174 4.56 -18.77 0.49
CA LYS A 174 3.72 -19.68 -0.32
C LYS A 174 2.46 -20.10 0.43
N ARG A 175 2.61 -20.48 1.70
CA ARG A 175 1.50 -20.88 2.58
C ARG A 175 0.51 -19.73 2.79
N LEU A 176 1.03 -18.53 3.04
CA LEU A 176 0.22 -17.33 3.23
C LEU A 176 -0.61 -17.03 1.98
N CYS A 177 0.04 -16.93 0.81
CA CYS A 177 -0.64 -16.58 -0.43
C CYS A 177 -1.64 -17.67 -0.87
N SER A 178 -1.35 -18.95 -0.60
CA SER A 178 -2.30 -20.05 -0.86
C SER A 178 -3.58 -19.93 -0.01
N SER A 179 -3.50 -19.26 1.13
CA SER A 179 -4.66 -19.01 2.01
C SER A 179 -5.51 -17.82 1.52
N MET A 180 -4.96 -16.94 0.66
CA MET A 180 -5.64 -15.76 0.12
C MET A 180 -6.33 -16.08 -1.22
N LYS A 181 -7.47 -16.79 -1.18
CA LYS A 181 -8.16 -17.31 -2.39
C LYS A 181 -8.56 -16.23 -3.41
N LYS A 182 -8.84 -15.01 -2.94
CA LYS A 182 -9.22 -13.87 -3.79
C LYS A 182 -8.03 -13.01 -4.22
N LEU A 183 -6.79 -13.35 -3.84
CA LEU A 183 -5.60 -12.58 -4.16
C LEU A 183 -5.41 -12.48 -5.68
N ARG A 184 -5.27 -11.24 -6.18
CA ARG A 184 -5.07 -10.91 -7.59
C ARG A 184 -3.88 -9.99 -7.83
N SER A 185 -3.47 -9.23 -6.82
CA SER A 185 -2.37 -8.29 -6.88
C SER A 185 -1.43 -8.52 -5.71
N ILE A 186 -0.14 -8.64 -5.97
CA ILE A 186 0.86 -8.76 -4.93
C ILE A 186 2.05 -7.84 -5.22
N ASN A 187 2.49 -7.13 -4.19
CA ASN A 187 3.71 -6.34 -4.19
C ASN A 187 4.63 -6.83 -3.07
N ILE A 188 5.84 -7.24 -3.41
CA ILE A 188 6.84 -7.78 -2.48
C ILE A 188 8.10 -6.93 -2.59
N SER A 189 8.56 -6.38 -1.46
CA SER A 189 9.73 -5.53 -1.41
C SER A 189 10.61 -5.89 -0.21
N TRP A 190 11.70 -6.62 -0.42
CA TRP A 190 12.58 -7.08 0.67
C TRP A 190 14.04 -6.79 0.36
N CYS A 191 14.87 -6.87 1.41
CA CYS A 191 16.31 -6.76 1.24
C CYS A 191 16.88 -8.03 0.57
N ASN A 192 17.74 -7.86 -0.44
CA ASN A 192 18.61 -8.91 -1.00
C ASN A 192 17.95 -10.23 -1.47
N PHE A 193 16.64 -10.24 -1.78
CA PHE A 193 15.95 -11.48 -2.15
C PHE A 193 16.24 -11.94 -3.59
N SER A 194 15.89 -13.19 -3.91
CA SER A 194 15.92 -13.72 -5.28
C SER A 194 14.53 -13.67 -5.91
N PHE A 195 14.41 -12.96 -7.03
CA PHE A 195 13.17 -12.87 -7.80
C PHE A 195 12.66 -14.26 -8.17
N GLU A 196 13.56 -15.16 -8.60
CA GLU A 196 13.23 -16.53 -8.98
C GLU A 196 12.61 -17.29 -7.81
N LYS A 197 13.21 -17.19 -6.61
CA LYS A 197 12.68 -17.86 -5.42
C LYS A 197 11.31 -17.33 -5.03
N VAL A 198 11.09 -16.01 -5.11
CA VAL A 198 9.77 -15.42 -4.84
C VAL A 198 8.74 -15.89 -5.87
N MET A 199 9.05 -15.80 -7.16
CA MET A 199 8.15 -16.25 -8.23
C MET A 199 7.79 -17.74 -8.09
N GLN A 200 8.74 -18.59 -7.72
CA GLN A 200 8.48 -20.00 -7.40
C GLN A 200 7.47 -20.19 -6.26
N GLN A 201 7.44 -19.31 -5.26
CA GLN A 201 6.44 -19.38 -4.18
C GLN A 201 5.05 -18.95 -4.66
N LEU A 202 4.97 -18.15 -5.73
CA LEU A 202 3.72 -17.65 -6.29
C LEU A 202 3.15 -18.55 -7.41
N LEU A 203 3.88 -19.60 -7.80
CA LEU A 203 3.42 -20.55 -8.83
C LEU A 203 2.07 -21.18 -8.48
N GLY A 204 1.19 -21.28 -9.47
CA GLY A 204 -0.17 -21.82 -9.33
C GLY A 204 -1.20 -20.83 -8.78
N LEU A 205 -0.79 -19.63 -8.34
CA LEU A 205 -1.71 -18.57 -7.94
C LEU A 205 -2.29 -17.84 -9.15
N ARG A 206 -3.56 -17.46 -9.08
CA ARG A 206 -4.25 -16.68 -10.13
C ARG A 206 -4.02 -15.18 -9.94
N LEU A 207 -2.79 -14.74 -10.16
CA LEU A 207 -2.38 -13.33 -10.05
C LEU A 207 -2.48 -12.61 -11.39
N TYR A 208 -2.97 -11.37 -11.37
CA TYR A 208 -3.01 -10.47 -12.53
C TYR A 208 -1.92 -9.39 -12.48
N LYS A 209 -1.49 -9.03 -11.26
CA LYS A 209 -0.46 -8.02 -11.01
C LYS A 209 0.56 -8.56 -10.03
N ILE A 210 1.84 -8.47 -10.41
CA ILE A 210 2.96 -8.83 -9.56
C ILE A 210 3.97 -7.68 -9.62
N ARG A 211 4.41 -7.22 -8.45
CA ARG A 211 5.53 -6.28 -8.33
C ARG A 211 6.56 -6.80 -7.35
N LEU A 212 7.82 -6.78 -7.76
CA LEU A 212 8.94 -7.28 -6.98
C LEU A 212 10.02 -6.19 -6.88
N GLU A 213 10.42 -5.80 -5.68
CA GLU A 213 11.39 -4.73 -5.45
C GLU A 213 12.50 -5.17 -4.51
N ASN A 214 13.68 -5.45 -5.05
CA ASN A 214 14.84 -5.86 -4.26
C ASN A 214 15.72 -4.65 -3.95
N TYR A 215 15.82 -4.27 -2.68
CA TYR A 215 16.75 -3.24 -2.22
C TYR A 215 17.92 -3.91 -1.49
N GLY A 216 19.12 -3.35 -1.59
CA GLY A 216 20.29 -3.86 -0.85
C GLY A 216 21.36 -4.55 -1.69
N ARG A 217 21.10 -4.82 -2.98
CA ARG A 217 22.18 -5.12 -3.95
C ARG A 217 22.59 -3.86 -4.71
N GLU A 218 23.82 -3.85 -5.22
CA GLU A 218 24.22 -2.90 -6.24
C GLU A 218 23.21 -2.92 -7.39
N GLU A 219 22.87 -1.73 -7.90
CA GLU A 219 21.97 -1.57 -9.04
C GLU A 219 22.51 -2.41 -10.21
N ARG A 220 21.79 -3.48 -10.56
CA ARG A 220 22.09 -4.29 -11.74
C ARG A 220 21.00 -4.12 -12.77
N GLU A 221 21.39 -4.11 -14.03
CA GLU A 221 20.47 -4.14 -15.16
C GLU A 221 19.62 -5.43 -15.11
N ILE A 222 18.30 -5.27 -15.24
CA ILE A 222 17.35 -6.37 -15.37
C ILE A 222 17.13 -6.59 -16.86
N THR A 223 17.40 -7.81 -17.33
CA THR A 223 17.35 -8.13 -18.76
C THR A 223 15.99 -8.69 -19.19
N ALA A 224 15.63 -8.54 -20.47
CA ALA A 224 14.40 -9.12 -20.99
C ALA A 224 14.34 -10.67 -20.85
N PRO A 225 15.41 -11.44 -21.17
CA PRO A 225 15.39 -12.89 -20.98
C PRO A 225 15.19 -13.32 -19.51
N GLU A 226 15.72 -12.55 -18.56
CA GLU A 226 15.49 -12.78 -17.13
C GLU A 226 14.00 -12.63 -16.78
N VAL A 227 13.37 -11.54 -17.21
CA VAL A 227 11.94 -11.31 -16.98
C VAL A 227 11.08 -12.38 -17.64
N GLU A 228 11.42 -12.80 -18.87
CA GLU A 228 10.72 -13.89 -19.55
C GLU A 228 10.82 -15.22 -18.81
N SER A 229 11.95 -15.49 -18.16
CA SER A 229 12.15 -16.68 -17.33
C SER A 229 11.28 -16.61 -16.07
N LEU A 230 11.23 -15.46 -15.40
CA LEU A 230 10.41 -15.24 -14.21
C LEU A 230 8.91 -15.39 -14.47
N LEU A 231 8.45 -15.03 -15.67
CA LEU A 231 7.03 -15.11 -16.04
C LEU A 231 6.57 -16.52 -16.45
N GLN A 232 7.46 -17.50 -16.53
CA GLN A 232 7.08 -18.87 -16.89
C GLN A 232 6.13 -19.46 -15.82
N GLY A 233 4.97 -19.95 -16.26
CA GLY A 233 3.94 -20.48 -15.36
C GLY A 233 3.03 -19.42 -14.72
N HIS A 234 3.14 -18.16 -15.16
CA HIS A 234 2.34 -17.02 -14.68
C HIS A 234 1.48 -16.39 -15.80
N ASP A 235 0.80 -17.22 -16.58
CA ASP A 235 0.13 -16.84 -17.84
C ASP A 235 -1.01 -15.80 -17.70
N LEU A 236 -1.51 -15.61 -16.48
CA LEU A 236 -2.58 -14.63 -16.19
C LEU A 236 -2.05 -13.24 -15.87
N VAL A 237 -0.72 -13.07 -15.68
CA VAL A 237 -0.15 -11.78 -15.31
C VAL A 237 -0.27 -10.80 -16.48
N THR A 238 -0.93 -9.67 -16.22
CA THR A 238 -1.12 -8.57 -17.17
C THR A 238 -0.24 -7.37 -16.84
N LEU A 239 0.24 -7.27 -15.60
CA LEU A 239 1.17 -6.23 -15.16
C LEU A 239 2.28 -6.86 -14.32
N PHE A 240 3.52 -6.68 -14.75
CA PHE A 240 4.71 -7.15 -14.04
C PHE A 240 5.66 -5.99 -13.77
N GLY A 241 5.85 -5.66 -12.50
CA GLY A 241 6.82 -4.68 -12.04
C GLY A 241 8.04 -5.35 -11.43
N ILE A 242 9.23 -4.93 -11.82
CA ILE A 242 10.48 -5.43 -11.23
C ILE A 242 11.49 -4.30 -11.05
N SER A 243 12.16 -4.27 -9.90
CA SER A 243 13.18 -3.26 -9.59
C SER A 243 14.30 -3.82 -8.72
N ASN A 244 15.52 -3.37 -9.02
CA ASN A 244 16.68 -3.47 -8.13
C ASN A 244 17.11 -2.06 -7.73
N GLY A 245 17.27 -1.78 -6.44
CA GLY A 245 17.77 -0.51 -5.95
C GLY A 245 16.80 0.21 -5.01
N ILE A 246 16.55 1.50 -5.26
CA ILE A 246 15.76 2.35 -4.36
C ILE A 246 14.30 1.87 -4.27
N ILE A 247 13.82 1.75 -3.04
CA ILE A 247 12.46 1.36 -2.70
C ILE A 247 11.47 2.40 -3.24
N SER A 248 10.42 1.97 -3.93
CA SER A 248 9.36 2.89 -4.33
C SER A 248 8.47 3.26 -3.12
N THR A 249 7.83 4.42 -3.17
CA THR A 249 6.77 4.73 -2.21
C THR A 249 5.58 3.79 -2.49
N GLY A 250 5.10 3.05 -1.47
CA GLY A 250 4.21 1.89 -1.62
C GLY A 250 3.03 2.05 -2.61
N GLU A 251 2.74 1.00 -3.38
CA GLU A 251 1.72 1.05 -4.44
C GLU A 251 0.31 1.34 -3.91
N ILE A 252 -0.02 0.76 -2.76
CA ILE A 252 -1.32 0.98 -2.13
C ILE A 252 -1.48 2.42 -1.62
N LEU A 253 -0.37 3.09 -1.27
CA LEU A 253 -0.35 4.51 -0.88
C LEU A 253 -0.60 5.43 -2.09
N HIS A 254 -0.19 5.02 -3.29
CA HIS A 254 -0.14 5.87 -4.50
C HIS A 254 -1.06 5.44 -5.65
N SER A 255 -2.04 4.55 -5.42
CA SER A 255 -2.92 4.01 -6.47
C SER A 255 -3.70 5.04 -7.33
N GLU A 256 -3.60 6.34 -7.02
CA GLU A 256 -4.25 7.46 -7.72
C GLU A 256 -3.27 8.49 -8.32
N ARG A 257 -1.96 8.36 -8.11
CA ARG A 257 -0.97 9.23 -8.76
C ARG A 257 -0.45 8.56 -10.01
N SER A 258 -1.04 8.90 -11.15
CA SER A 258 -0.47 8.64 -12.46
C SER A 258 0.91 9.31 -12.51
N LEU A 259 1.96 8.54 -12.26
CA LEU A 259 3.32 8.99 -12.55
C LEU A 259 3.42 9.12 -14.07
N GLY A 260 3.86 10.29 -14.54
CA GLY A 260 4.09 10.55 -15.95
C GLY A 260 4.99 9.48 -16.54
N SER A 261 4.82 9.18 -17.83
CA SER A 261 5.70 8.26 -18.54
C SER A 261 7.13 8.82 -18.47
N PRO A 262 8.05 8.14 -17.76
CA PRO A 262 9.44 8.60 -17.68
C PRO A 262 10.06 8.58 -19.08
N GLU A 263 11.04 9.46 -19.31
CA GLU A 263 11.85 9.38 -20.52
C GLU A 263 12.55 8.02 -20.59
N LEU A 264 12.46 7.36 -21.75
CA LEU A 264 13.05 6.05 -21.97
C LEU A 264 14.58 6.20 -22.01
N THR A 265 15.27 5.67 -21.00
CA THR A 265 16.73 5.54 -21.06
C THR A 265 17.12 4.48 -22.11
N PRO A 266 18.34 4.52 -22.67
CA PRO A 266 18.80 3.51 -23.63
C PRO A 266 18.66 2.07 -23.12
N ALA A 267 18.87 1.85 -21.82
CA ALA A 267 18.70 0.53 -21.19
C ALA A 267 17.23 0.07 -21.21
N VAL A 268 16.28 0.97 -20.93
CA VAL A 268 14.84 0.67 -20.98
C VAL A 268 14.39 0.41 -22.42
N GLN A 269 14.91 1.16 -23.38
CA GLN A 269 14.63 0.93 -24.80
C GLN A 269 15.16 -0.45 -25.25
N ASN A 270 16.41 -0.76 -24.94
CA ASN A 270 17.04 -2.05 -25.22
C ASN A 270 16.22 -3.21 -24.59
N PHE A 271 15.72 -3.04 -23.36
CA PHE A 271 14.84 -4.02 -22.74
C PHE A 271 13.58 -4.28 -23.57
N TYR A 272 12.85 -3.23 -23.97
CA TYR A 272 11.59 -3.38 -24.69
C TYR A 272 11.76 -3.93 -26.11
N GLU A 273 12.90 -3.66 -26.76
CA GLU A 273 13.23 -4.22 -28.08
C GLU A 273 13.52 -5.72 -28.00
N ASN A 274 14.17 -6.17 -26.91
CA ASN A 274 14.51 -7.59 -26.72
C ASN A 274 13.42 -8.42 -26.04
N PHE A 275 12.38 -7.79 -25.49
CA PHE A 275 11.29 -8.51 -24.83
C PHE A 275 10.34 -9.18 -25.85
N ASN A 276 10.09 -10.47 -25.66
CA ASN A 276 9.25 -11.27 -26.53
C ASN A 276 7.75 -10.98 -26.35
N LYS A 277 7.29 -9.87 -26.93
CA LYS A 277 5.87 -9.48 -26.98
C LYS A 277 4.99 -10.50 -27.70
N LYS A 278 5.54 -11.34 -28.58
CA LYS A 278 4.75 -12.40 -29.23
C LYS A 278 4.36 -13.48 -28.24
N LYS A 279 5.26 -13.85 -27.32
CA LYS A 279 5.02 -14.81 -26.25
C LYS A 279 4.14 -14.23 -25.13
N PHE A 280 4.29 -12.94 -24.83
CA PHE A 280 3.52 -12.25 -23.79
C PHE A 280 2.79 -11.01 -24.34
N PRO A 281 1.73 -11.18 -25.16
CA PRO A 281 1.14 -10.07 -25.92
C PRO A 281 0.31 -9.10 -25.09
N LYS A 282 -0.13 -9.50 -23.88
CA LYS A 282 -1.03 -8.71 -23.02
C LYS A 282 -0.33 -8.12 -21.79
N ILE A 283 0.97 -8.40 -21.62
CA ILE A 283 1.68 -7.99 -20.42
C ILE A 283 2.22 -6.57 -20.58
N GLN A 284 1.98 -5.75 -19.56
CA GLN A 284 2.67 -4.49 -19.35
C GLN A 284 3.82 -4.74 -18.38
N ILE A 285 5.03 -4.36 -18.78
CA ILE A 285 6.21 -4.48 -17.93
C ILE A 285 6.59 -3.10 -17.43
N VAL A 286 6.92 -3.02 -16.15
CA VAL A 286 7.43 -1.81 -15.51
C VAL A 286 8.77 -2.17 -14.88
N CYS A 287 9.86 -1.87 -15.59
CA CYS A 287 11.22 -2.04 -15.06
C CYS A 287 11.68 -0.72 -14.43
N ILE A 288 11.84 -0.71 -13.11
CA ILE A 288 12.24 0.48 -12.36
C ILE A 288 13.68 0.29 -11.90
N ASN A 289 14.62 0.54 -12.80
CA ASN A 289 16.05 0.55 -12.49
C ASN A 289 16.69 1.92 -12.71
N ASN A 290 15.89 2.98 -12.87
CA ASN A 290 16.42 4.31 -13.12
C ASN A 290 15.79 5.33 -12.17
N LEU A 291 16.67 5.95 -11.38
CA LEU A 291 16.47 7.08 -10.47
C LEU A 291 15.56 8.21 -11.00
N MET A 292 15.34 8.30 -12.32
CA MET A 292 14.53 9.34 -12.97
C MET A 292 13.01 9.15 -12.86
N CYS A 293 12.51 8.02 -12.37
CA CYS A 293 11.06 7.78 -12.32
C CYS A 293 10.35 8.41 -11.10
N PHE A 294 11.09 8.98 -10.15
CA PHE A 294 10.54 9.45 -8.86
C PHE A 294 11.03 10.83 -8.41
N MET A 295 11.70 11.61 -9.28
CA MET A 295 11.97 13.04 -9.03
C MET A 295 10.86 13.91 -9.58
#